data_AF-A0A3C0TSB8-F1
#
_entry.id   AF-A0A3C0TSB8-F1
#
_cell.length_a   1.000
_cell.length_b   1.000
_cell.length_c   1.000
_cell.angle_alpha   90.00
_cell.angle_beta   90.00
_cell.angle_gamma   90.00
#
_symmetry.space_group_name_H-M   'P 1'
#
loop_
_entity.id
_entity.type
_entity.pdbx_description
1 polymer ?
#
loop_
_entity_poly.entity_id
_entity_poly.type
_entity_poly.pdbx_seq_one_letter_code
_entity_poly.pdbx_strand_id
1 'polypeptide(L)'
;MLVLLQQSQRGARPSKAVDLPSYNDKPSGNTLSGKTVPSGFVNWVSDLTQKYALDIASGKLTFGLGFAAVLAGVITYLAISGFFPFGTSPELVLGLLLLDLVLLLALTILVAWRLVALWMARRSGTAGSRLHVRLVIMFGLVAITPTIIMAVYSALTINLGFQAWFGERVAQVISASVSVAEAYLEEHKMVIRAEILAMANDLNRALPLYYQDREAFANIVNQQAQLRSLADAYVLSGSGEILAKSQMSFSAAFSPPSRAALAKAAEGEVVLLASERDAQVRALFKLDRFLDAYLYVSRFVDARVLNTAMQARHAASDYAAR
;
A
#
# COMPACT_ATOMS: atom_id res chain seq x y z
N MET A 1 -53.93 30.25 -77.72
CA MET A 1 -53.48 31.47 -77.02
C MET A 1 -51.98 31.58 -77.26
N LEU A 2 -51.58 31.83 -78.50
CA LEU A 2 -51.32 33.19 -79.01
C LEU A 2 -50.32 33.90 -78.09
N VAL A 3 -49.04 33.81 -78.45
CA VAL A 3 -48.31 34.94 -79.06
C VAL A 3 -47.69 35.79 -77.96
N LEU A 4 -46.37 35.83 -77.90
CA LEU A 4 -45.61 37.06 -78.13
C LEU A 4 -44.11 36.75 -78.27
N LEU A 5 -43.68 36.83 -79.54
CA LEU A 5 -42.45 37.44 -80.04
C LEU A 5 -41.11 36.85 -79.55
N GLN A 6 -40.32 36.14 -80.36
CA GLN A 6 -39.85 36.45 -81.72
C GLN A 6 -39.12 37.79 -81.84
N GLN A 7 -37.86 37.80 -81.40
CA GLN A 7 -36.71 38.44 -82.06
C GLN A 7 -35.48 37.61 -81.64
N SER A 8 -34.52 37.23 -82.46
CA SER A 8 -34.05 37.78 -83.72
C SER A 8 -33.28 36.67 -84.45
N GLN A 9 -33.60 36.48 -85.72
CA GLN A 9 -32.84 35.67 -86.66
C GLN A 9 -31.51 36.37 -87.01
N ARG A 10 -30.42 35.60 -87.16
CA ARG A 10 -29.56 35.56 -88.36
C ARG A 10 -28.26 34.79 -88.11
N GLY A 11 -27.86 33.96 -89.07
CA GLY A 11 -26.45 33.61 -89.29
C GLY A 11 -26.17 32.12 -89.49
N ALA A 12 -25.96 31.72 -90.74
CA ALA A 12 -25.71 30.36 -91.20
C ALA A 12 -24.22 29.96 -91.26
N ARG A 13 -23.92 28.68 -90.91
CA ARG A 13 -22.89 27.72 -91.42
C ARG A 13 -21.38 28.14 -91.45
N PRO A 14 -20.42 27.21 -91.73
CA PRO A 14 -20.03 26.01 -90.97
C PRO A 14 -18.49 25.91 -90.72
N SER A 15 -18.05 24.89 -89.97
CA SER A 15 -16.71 24.26 -89.97
C SER A 15 -15.50 25.04 -89.42
N LYS A 16 -14.96 24.53 -88.30
CA LYS A 16 -13.55 24.11 -88.20
C LYS A 16 -13.35 23.23 -86.97
N ALA A 17 -12.81 22.03 -87.20
CA ALA A 17 -12.26 21.18 -86.17
C ALA A 17 -11.20 21.95 -85.38
N VAL A 18 -11.34 21.98 -84.06
CA VAL A 18 -10.32 22.45 -83.14
C VAL A 18 -9.61 21.21 -82.64
N ASP A 19 -8.38 21.01 -83.12
CA ASP A 19 -7.41 20.08 -82.55
C ASP A 19 -7.17 20.48 -81.09
N LEU A 20 -7.61 19.63 -80.16
CA LEU A 20 -7.24 19.74 -78.75
C LEU A 20 -5.92 18.98 -78.52
N PRO A 21 -4.91 19.61 -77.91
CA PRO A 21 -3.63 18.98 -77.65
C PRO A 21 -3.76 17.81 -76.68
N SER A 22 -3.08 16.72 -77.02
CA SER A 22 -2.87 15.53 -76.21
C SER A 22 -2.25 15.89 -74.86
N TYR A 23 -3.09 16.11 -73.84
CA TYR A 23 -2.68 16.29 -72.46
C TYR A 23 -2.46 14.92 -71.81
N ASN A 24 -1.31 14.34 -72.13
CA ASN A 24 -0.74 13.21 -71.41
C ASN A 24 -0.13 13.75 -70.11
N ASP A 25 -0.96 13.96 -69.09
CA ASP A 25 -0.51 14.12 -67.72
C ASP A 25 -1.30 13.14 -66.84
N LYS A 26 -0.60 12.09 -66.43
CA LYS A 26 -1.02 11.19 -65.36
C LYS A 26 -1.27 12.02 -64.10
N PRO A 27 -2.35 11.81 -63.35
CA PRO A 27 -2.44 12.34 -62.00
C PRO A 27 -1.43 11.60 -61.10
N SER A 28 -0.21 12.14 -61.03
CA SER A 28 0.74 11.88 -59.95
C SER A 28 0.30 12.70 -58.73
N GLY A 29 -0.55 12.12 -57.89
CA GLY A 29 -1.06 12.87 -56.74
C GLY A 29 -1.89 12.04 -55.79
N ASN A 30 -1.23 11.18 -55.02
CA ASN A 30 -1.59 10.92 -53.62
C ASN A 30 -0.36 10.35 -52.90
N THR A 31 0.63 11.24 -52.75
CA THR A 31 1.75 11.08 -51.81
C THR A 31 1.22 11.28 -50.39
N LEU A 32 0.68 10.21 -49.79
CA LEU A 32 0.78 10.08 -48.35
C LEU A 32 2.28 10.01 -48.05
N SER A 33 2.82 11.13 -47.56
CA SER A 33 4.21 11.34 -47.15
C SER A 33 4.60 10.26 -46.14
N GLY A 34 5.05 9.12 -46.67
CA GLY A 34 5.67 8.06 -45.90
C GLY A 34 7.02 8.57 -45.47
N LYS A 35 7.17 8.88 -44.19
CA LYS A 35 8.48 9.08 -43.55
C LYS A 35 9.37 7.90 -43.96
N THR A 36 10.27 8.13 -44.91
CA THR A 36 11.21 7.13 -45.37
C THR A 36 12.19 6.89 -44.22
N VAL A 37 12.19 5.67 -43.69
CA VAL A 37 13.19 5.21 -42.74
C VAL A 37 14.57 5.53 -43.32
N PRO A 38 15.49 6.14 -42.55
CA PRO A 38 16.79 6.56 -43.06
C PRO A 38 17.50 5.41 -43.77
N SER A 39 18.00 5.64 -44.98
CA SER A 39 18.64 4.62 -45.82
C SER A 39 19.83 3.95 -45.12
N GLY A 40 20.55 4.67 -44.26
CA GLY A 40 21.61 4.11 -43.41
C GLY A 40 21.11 3.08 -42.39
N PHE A 41 19.92 3.29 -41.81
CA PHE A 41 19.30 2.31 -40.92
C PHE A 41 18.86 1.06 -41.70
N VAL A 42 18.27 1.23 -42.88
CA VAL A 42 17.86 0.10 -43.72
C VAL A 42 19.05 -0.75 -44.13
N ASN A 43 20.14 -0.13 -44.58
CA ASN A 43 21.35 -0.83 -44.99
C ASN A 43 22.07 -1.50 -43.81
N TRP A 44 22.14 -0.83 -42.65
CA TRP A 44 22.71 -1.40 -41.43
C TRP A 44 21.91 -2.60 -40.93
N VAL A 45 20.56 -2.51 -40.92
CA VAL A 45 19.72 -3.65 -40.53
C VAL A 45 19.83 -4.78 -41.56
N SER A 46 19.86 -4.50 -42.87
CA SER A 46 20.01 -5.54 -43.87
C SER A 46 21.35 -6.28 -43.77
N ASP A 47 22.44 -5.55 -43.52
CA ASP A 47 23.79 -6.12 -43.42
C ASP A 47 23.94 -6.98 -42.15
N LEU A 48 23.36 -6.54 -41.02
CA LEU A 48 23.25 -7.37 -39.81
C LEU A 48 22.34 -8.58 -40.03
N THR A 49 21.20 -8.43 -40.72
CA THR A 49 20.35 -9.58 -41.02
C THR A 49 21.09 -10.58 -41.88
N GLN A 50 21.89 -10.18 -42.87
CA GLN A 50 22.65 -11.12 -43.68
C GLN A 50 23.74 -11.83 -42.87
N LYS A 51 24.38 -11.12 -41.94
CA LYS A 51 25.46 -11.64 -41.09
C LYS A 51 24.99 -12.59 -39.98
N TYR A 52 23.79 -12.38 -39.43
CA TYR A 52 23.21 -13.21 -38.35
C TYR A 52 21.99 -14.05 -38.78
N ALA A 53 21.56 -13.97 -40.06
CA ALA A 53 20.41 -14.71 -40.58
C ALA A 53 20.59 -16.22 -40.46
N LEU A 54 21.80 -16.75 -40.63
CA LEU A 54 22.01 -18.20 -40.63
C LEU A 54 21.78 -18.81 -39.23
N ASP A 55 22.16 -18.11 -38.16
CA ASP A 55 21.92 -18.56 -36.79
C ASP A 55 20.48 -18.28 -36.33
N ILE A 56 19.95 -17.08 -36.60
CA ILE A 56 18.58 -16.67 -36.21
C ILE A 56 17.49 -17.41 -37.01
N ALA A 57 17.79 -17.83 -38.25
CA ALA A 57 16.85 -18.60 -39.08
C ALA A 57 16.65 -20.03 -38.55
N SER A 58 17.62 -20.58 -37.82
CA SER A 58 17.40 -21.84 -37.11
C SER A 58 16.46 -21.56 -35.93
N GLY A 59 15.15 -21.79 -36.09
CA GLY A 59 14.16 -21.54 -35.04
C GLY A 59 14.53 -22.14 -33.67
N LYS A 60 15.43 -23.12 -33.66
CA LYS A 60 16.08 -23.74 -32.49
C LYS A 60 16.63 -22.73 -31.47
N LEU A 61 17.31 -21.66 -31.90
CA LEU A 61 17.86 -20.66 -30.96
C LEU A 61 16.74 -19.85 -30.28
N THR A 62 15.69 -19.48 -31.00
CA THR A 62 14.53 -18.78 -30.42
C THR A 62 13.78 -19.67 -29.43
N PHE A 63 13.55 -20.94 -29.78
CA PHE A 63 12.92 -21.90 -28.87
C PHE A 63 13.80 -22.19 -27.65
N GLY A 64 15.11 -22.34 -27.82
CA GLY A 64 16.05 -22.55 -26.73
C GLY A 64 16.09 -21.37 -25.76
N LEU A 65 16.16 -20.14 -26.28
CA LEU A 65 16.14 -18.93 -25.46
C LEU A 65 14.80 -18.74 -24.73
N GLY A 66 13.69 -18.97 -25.42
CA GLY A 66 12.36 -18.91 -24.81
C GLY A 66 12.16 -19.95 -23.70
N PHE A 67 12.61 -21.18 -23.92
CA PHE A 67 12.58 -22.24 -22.91
C PHE A 67 13.47 -21.90 -21.70
N ALA A 68 14.68 -21.40 -21.95
CA ALA A 68 15.58 -20.94 -20.89
C ALA A 68 14.96 -19.80 -20.06
N ALA A 69 14.30 -18.83 -20.71
CA ALA A 69 13.62 -17.74 -20.01
C ALA A 69 12.45 -18.24 -19.14
N VAL A 70 11.65 -19.19 -19.63
CA VAL A 70 10.57 -19.79 -18.84
C VAL A 70 11.12 -20.58 -17.66
N LEU A 71 12.14 -21.42 -17.88
CA LEU A 71 12.79 -22.17 -16.81
C LEU A 71 13.40 -21.25 -15.75
N ALA A 72 14.12 -20.21 -16.17
CA ALA A 72 14.71 -19.23 -15.26
C ALA A 72 13.61 -18.56 -14.41
N GLY A 73 12.53 -18.08 -15.03
CA GLY A 73 11.40 -17.50 -14.31
C GLY A 73 10.72 -18.44 -13.32
N VAL A 74 10.59 -19.74 -13.67
CA VAL A 74 10.06 -20.76 -12.74
C VAL A 74 11.02 -20.95 -11.55
N ILE A 75 12.32 -21.02 -11.80
CA ILE A 75 13.33 -21.14 -10.73
C ILE A 75 13.29 -19.91 -9.81
N THR A 76 13.21 -18.71 -10.37
CA THR A 76 13.08 -17.45 -9.62
C THR A 76 11.82 -17.44 -8.76
N TYR A 77 10.67 -17.86 -9.32
CA TYR A 77 9.42 -17.96 -8.57
C TYR A 77 9.53 -18.93 -7.39
N LEU A 78 10.07 -20.13 -7.62
CA LEU A 78 10.26 -21.14 -6.57
C LEU A 78 11.23 -20.66 -5.47
N ALA A 79 12.27 -19.89 -5.84
CA ALA A 79 13.20 -19.28 -4.90
C ALA A 79 12.53 -18.23 -4.01
N ILE A 80 11.67 -17.38 -4.58
CA ILE A 80 10.93 -16.35 -3.84
C ILE A 80 9.85 -16.97 -2.94
N SER A 81 9.19 -18.05 -3.39
CA SER A 81 8.18 -18.74 -2.58
C SER A 81 8.74 -19.53 -1.40
N GLY A 82 10.07 -19.57 -1.22
CA GLY A 82 10.72 -20.28 -0.12
C GLY A 82 10.64 -21.81 -0.25
N PHE A 83 10.52 -22.33 -1.49
CA PHE A 83 10.40 -23.77 -1.72
C PHE A 83 11.72 -24.52 -1.51
N PHE A 84 12.86 -23.85 -1.73
CA PHE A 84 14.17 -24.48 -1.56
C PHE A 84 14.60 -24.52 -0.07
N PRO A 85 15.12 -25.66 0.40
CA PRO A 85 15.50 -25.86 1.81
C PRO A 85 16.76 -25.10 2.25
N PHE A 86 17.51 -24.53 1.30
CA PHE A 86 18.65 -23.66 1.58
C PHE A 86 18.14 -22.22 1.54
N GLY A 87 18.12 -21.54 2.69
CA GLY A 87 17.48 -20.24 2.86
C GLY A 87 17.81 -19.24 1.74
N THR A 88 16.78 -18.55 1.27
CA THR A 88 16.86 -17.61 0.14
C THR A 88 17.68 -16.38 0.53
N SER A 89 18.90 -16.23 0.02
CA SER A 89 19.68 -15.00 0.23
C SER A 89 19.21 -13.89 -0.71
N PRO A 90 19.13 -12.61 -0.25
CA PRO A 90 18.72 -11.49 -1.09
C PRO A 90 19.58 -11.33 -2.36
N GLU A 91 20.87 -11.63 -2.26
CA GLU A 91 21.82 -11.57 -3.38
C GLU A 91 21.50 -12.59 -4.49
N LEU A 92 21.08 -13.81 -4.12
CA LEU A 92 20.68 -14.84 -5.08
C LEU A 92 19.41 -14.45 -5.84
N VAL A 93 18.42 -13.89 -5.12
CA VAL A 93 17.16 -13.42 -5.76
C VAL A 93 17.45 -12.29 -6.73
N LEU A 94 18.30 -11.34 -6.34
CA LEU A 94 18.67 -10.21 -7.20
C LEU A 94 19.42 -10.70 -8.44
N GLY A 95 20.34 -11.67 -8.29
CA GLY A 95 21.04 -12.31 -9.41
C GLY A 95 20.09 -13.02 -10.38
N LEU A 96 19.13 -13.79 -9.86
CA LEU A 96 18.08 -14.45 -10.65
C LEU A 96 17.19 -13.44 -11.39
N LEU A 97 16.80 -12.35 -10.72
CA LEU A 97 15.98 -11.30 -11.34
C LEU A 97 16.74 -10.57 -12.47
N LEU A 98 18.04 -10.32 -12.28
CA LEU A 98 18.89 -9.75 -13.33
C LEU A 98 19.03 -10.71 -14.52
N LEU A 99 19.19 -12.01 -14.25
CA LEU A 99 19.22 -13.02 -15.30
C LEU A 99 17.90 -13.05 -16.09
N ASP A 100 16.76 -13.05 -15.40
CA ASP A 100 15.43 -13.00 -16.01
C ASP A 100 15.27 -11.74 -16.87
N LEU A 101 15.71 -10.58 -16.37
CA LEU A 101 15.68 -9.32 -17.11
C LEU A 101 16.51 -9.40 -18.39
N VAL A 102 17.73 -9.93 -18.34
CA VAL A 102 18.60 -10.08 -19.50
C VAL A 102 18.00 -11.05 -20.52
N LEU A 103 17.48 -12.19 -20.08
CA LEU A 103 16.83 -13.18 -20.94
C LEU A 103 15.58 -12.60 -21.62
N LEU A 104 14.76 -11.87 -20.86
CA LEU A 104 13.55 -11.24 -21.37
C LEU A 104 13.87 -10.13 -22.38
N LEU A 105 14.88 -9.28 -22.10
CA LEU A 105 15.35 -8.28 -23.05
C LEU A 105 15.90 -8.91 -24.33
N ALA A 106 16.74 -9.95 -24.21
CA ALA A 106 17.27 -10.66 -25.36
C ALA A 106 16.15 -11.27 -26.22
N LEU A 107 15.17 -11.92 -25.59
CA LEU A 107 14.00 -12.47 -26.26
C LEU A 107 13.16 -11.37 -26.94
N THR A 108 12.94 -10.24 -26.26
CA THR A 108 12.17 -9.11 -26.79
C THR A 108 12.84 -8.48 -28.00
N ILE A 109 14.16 -8.25 -27.93
CA ILE A 109 14.95 -7.72 -29.06
C ILE A 109 14.88 -8.70 -30.24
N LEU A 110 15.06 -10.00 -29.99
CA LEU A 110 15.01 -11.04 -31.02
C LEU A 110 13.64 -11.07 -31.73
N VAL A 111 12.55 -11.05 -30.96
CA VAL A 111 11.19 -11.05 -31.51
C VAL A 111 10.91 -9.75 -32.27
N ALA A 112 11.26 -8.59 -31.70
CA ALA A 112 11.10 -7.29 -32.35
C ALA A 112 11.86 -7.21 -33.67
N TRP A 113 13.11 -7.69 -33.70
CA TRP A 113 13.91 -7.78 -34.92
C TRP A 113 13.27 -8.68 -35.97
N ARG A 114 12.73 -9.84 -35.57
CA ARG A 114 12.06 -10.75 -36.52
C ARG A 114 10.80 -10.13 -37.12
N LEU A 115 10.05 -9.38 -36.32
CA LEU A 115 8.89 -8.60 -36.80
C LEU A 115 9.32 -7.50 -37.78
N VAL A 116 10.40 -6.77 -37.48
CA VAL A 116 10.94 -5.72 -38.38
C VAL A 116 11.48 -6.33 -39.68
N ALA A 117 12.24 -7.43 -39.61
CA ALA A 117 12.77 -8.12 -40.78
C ALA A 117 11.64 -8.63 -41.69
N LEU A 118 10.58 -9.22 -41.10
CA LEU A 118 9.38 -9.62 -41.82
C LEU A 118 8.70 -8.42 -42.49
N TRP A 119 8.64 -7.28 -41.80
CA TRP A 119 8.07 -6.04 -42.33
C TRP A 119 8.91 -5.42 -43.45
N MET A 120 10.24 -5.57 -43.43
CA MET A 120 11.13 -5.10 -44.49
C MET A 120 11.17 -6.02 -45.71
N ALA A 121 11.18 -7.35 -45.53
CA ALA A 121 11.09 -8.32 -46.63
C ALA A 121 9.79 -8.16 -47.45
N ARG A 122 8.75 -7.60 -46.83
CA ARG A 122 7.51 -7.18 -47.50
C ARG A 122 7.72 -6.04 -48.50
N ARG A 123 8.66 -5.12 -48.23
CA ARG A 123 8.89 -3.94 -49.07
C ARG A 123 9.63 -4.28 -50.37
N SER A 124 10.30 -5.43 -50.45
CA SER A 124 11.07 -5.87 -51.63
C SER A 124 10.31 -6.77 -52.62
N GLY A 125 9.01 -7.05 -52.41
CA GLY A 125 8.11 -7.46 -53.50
C GLY A 125 8.18 -8.91 -54.01
N THR A 126 8.15 -9.92 -53.15
CA THR A 126 8.00 -11.33 -53.57
C THR A 126 6.52 -11.77 -53.67
N ALA A 127 6.14 -12.35 -54.81
CA ALA A 127 4.77 -12.61 -55.26
C ALA A 127 3.95 -13.64 -54.44
N GLY A 128 4.58 -14.46 -53.58
CA GLY A 128 3.90 -15.48 -52.75
C GLY A 128 3.57 -15.07 -51.30
N SER A 129 4.06 -13.92 -50.83
CA SER A 129 4.07 -13.56 -49.40
C SER A 129 2.74 -13.03 -48.84
N ARG A 130 1.83 -12.55 -49.69
CA ARG A 130 0.57 -11.92 -49.27
C ARG A 130 -0.37 -12.88 -48.53
N LEU A 131 -0.38 -14.15 -48.93
CA LEU A 131 -1.22 -15.17 -48.28
C LEU A 131 -0.67 -15.53 -46.89
N HIS A 132 0.65 -15.76 -46.79
CA HIS A 132 1.30 -16.12 -45.53
C HIS A 132 1.16 -15.01 -44.49
N VAL A 133 1.32 -13.74 -44.90
CA VAL A 133 1.12 -12.59 -44.00
C VAL A 133 -0.33 -12.44 -43.55
N ARG A 134 -1.30 -12.63 -44.46
CA ARG A 134 -2.73 -12.61 -44.09
C ARG A 134 -3.03 -13.70 -43.05
N LEU A 135 -2.45 -14.89 -43.23
CA LEU A 135 -2.56 -16.00 -42.29
C LEU A 135 -1.93 -15.65 -40.93
N VAL A 136 -0.70 -15.11 -40.92
CA VAL A 136 0.01 -14.71 -39.69
C VAL A 136 -0.75 -13.63 -38.93
N ILE A 137 -1.34 -12.64 -39.61
CA ILE A 137 -2.16 -11.60 -38.97
C ILE A 137 -3.44 -12.20 -38.40
N MET A 138 -4.13 -13.08 -39.13
CA MET A 138 -5.35 -13.71 -38.63
C MET A 138 -5.08 -14.63 -37.45
N PHE A 139 -4.03 -15.47 -37.51
CA PHE A 139 -3.61 -16.30 -36.39
C PHE A 139 -3.16 -15.46 -35.19
N GLY A 140 -2.41 -14.38 -35.44
CA GLY A 140 -1.97 -13.45 -34.40
C GLY A 140 -3.15 -12.79 -33.69
N LEU A 141 -4.15 -12.29 -34.43
CA LEU A 141 -5.37 -11.72 -33.85
C LEU A 141 -6.10 -12.75 -33.00
N VAL A 142 -6.36 -13.94 -33.55
CA VAL A 142 -7.07 -15.01 -32.82
C VAL A 142 -6.33 -15.46 -31.56
N ALA A 143 -4.99 -15.47 -31.57
CA ALA A 143 -4.19 -15.83 -30.40
C ALA A 143 -4.10 -14.71 -29.35
N ILE A 144 -4.02 -13.44 -29.78
CA ILE A 144 -3.86 -12.30 -28.88
C ILE A 144 -5.18 -11.93 -28.19
N THR A 145 -6.32 -12.03 -28.89
CA THR A 145 -7.64 -11.67 -28.33
C THR A 145 -7.95 -12.32 -26.98
N PRO A 146 -7.88 -13.65 -26.79
CA PRO A 146 -8.16 -14.27 -25.50
C PRO A 146 -7.16 -13.85 -24.42
N THR A 147 -5.90 -13.63 -24.79
CA THR A 147 -4.85 -13.17 -23.86
C THR A 147 -5.17 -11.79 -23.30
N ILE A 148 -5.60 -10.85 -24.17
CA ILE A 148 -6.00 -9.50 -23.75
C ILE A 148 -7.26 -9.57 -22.87
N ILE A 149 -8.26 -10.36 -23.26
CA ILE A 149 -9.50 -10.52 -22.47
C ILE A 149 -9.16 -11.05 -21.08
N MET A 150 -8.31 -12.07 -20.97
CA MET A 150 -7.88 -12.62 -19.69
C MET A 150 -7.09 -11.62 -18.85
N ALA A 151 -6.20 -10.84 -19.46
CA ALA A 151 -5.46 -9.81 -18.74
C ALA A 151 -6.38 -8.74 -18.15
N VAL A 152 -7.36 -8.25 -18.95
CA VAL A 152 -8.35 -7.27 -18.49
C VAL A 152 -9.25 -7.88 -17.41
N TYR A 153 -9.76 -9.09 -17.62
CA TYR A 153 -10.61 -9.78 -16.65
C TYR A 153 -9.88 -10.01 -15.32
N SER A 154 -8.62 -10.46 -15.36
CA SER A 154 -7.79 -10.63 -14.17
C SER A 154 -7.57 -9.30 -13.45
N ALA A 155 -7.19 -8.25 -14.17
CA ALA A 155 -6.99 -6.92 -13.58
C ALA A 155 -8.27 -6.39 -12.91
N LEU A 156 -9.43 -6.52 -13.57
CA LEU A 156 -10.72 -6.14 -13.01
C LEU A 156 -11.09 -6.98 -11.80
N THR A 157 -10.94 -8.30 -11.88
CA THR A 157 -11.28 -9.23 -10.79
C THR A 157 -10.38 -9.02 -9.58
N ILE A 158 -9.08 -8.79 -9.79
CA ILE A 158 -8.16 -8.46 -8.71
C ILE A 158 -8.57 -7.13 -8.08
N ASN A 159 -8.77 -6.07 -8.87
CA ASN A 159 -9.08 -4.76 -8.31
C ASN A 159 -10.43 -4.72 -7.57
N LEU A 160 -11.49 -5.27 -8.18
CA LEU A 160 -12.84 -5.27 -7.61
C LEU A 160 -13.00 -6.33 -6.51
N GLY A 161 -12.42 -7.51 -6.72
CA GLY A 161 -12.46 -8.61 -5.75
C GLY A 161 -11.70 -8.27 -4.47
N PHE A 162 -10.53 -7.62 -4.57
CA PHE A 162 -9.81 -7.17 -3.38
C PHE A 162 -10.63 -6.16 -2.57
N GLN A 163 -11.22 -5.16 -3.23
CA GLN A 163 -12.03 -4.16 -2.54
C GLN A 163 -13.25 -4.79 -1.85
N ALA A 164 -13.96 -5.69 -2.53
CA ALA A 164 -15.17 -6.33 -2.00
C ALA A 164 -14.88 -7.31 -0.84
N TRP A 165 -13.76 -8.04 -0.88
CA TRP A 165 -13.43 -9.02 0.15
C TRP A 165 -12.63 -8.45 1.32
N PHE A 166 -11.81 -7.41 1.10
CA PHE A 166 -10.91 -6.89 2.13
C PHE A 166 -11.37 -5.54 2.71
N GLY A 167 -12.11 -4.71 1.97
CA GLY A 167 -12.54 -3.39 2.41
C GLY A 167 -13.25 -3.41 3.76
N GLU A 168 -14.47 -3.93 3.72
CA GLU A 168 -15.35 -3.92 4.89
C GLU A 168 -14.91 -4.92 5.97
N ARG A 169 -14.39 -6.09 5.58
CA ARG A 169 -13.98 -7.12 6.53
C ARG A 169 -12.76 -6.70 7.34
N VAL A 170 -11.76 -6.07 6.72
CA VAL A 170 -10.59 -5.56 7.45
C VAL A 170 -10.99 -4.40 8.36
N ALA A 171 -11.81 -3.47 7.87
CA ALA A 171 -12.33 -2.37 8.68
C ALA A 171 -13.08 -2.86 9.93
N GLN A 172 -13.97 -3.85 9.78
CA GLN A 172 -14.72 -4.45 10.88
C GLN A 172 -13.81 -5.14 11.91
N VAL A 173 -12.80 -5.91 11.46
CA VAL A 173 -11.86 -6.57 12.37
C VAL A 173 -11.01 -5.56 13.14
N ILE A 174 -10.55 -4.49 12.49
CA ILE A 174 -9.81 -3.41 13.15
C ILE A 174 -10.71 -2.73 14.20
N SER A 175 -11.94 -2.37 13.82
CA SER A 175 -12.90 -1.75 14.74
C SER A 175 -13.24 -2.64 15.94
N ALA A 176 -13.47 -3.93 15.73
CA ALA A 176 -13.71 -4.89 16.80
C ALA A 176 -12.50 -5.02 17.74
N SER A 177 -11.28 -5.01 17.19
CA SER A 177 -10.03 -5.05 17.97
C SER A 177 -9.87 -3.80 18.84
N VAL A 178 -10.22 -2.61 18.32
CA VAL A 178 -10.26 -1.36 19.10
C VAL A 178 -11.25 -1.47 20.24
N SER A 179 -12.48 -1.93 19.96
CA SER A 179 -13.53 -2.07 20.99
C SER A 179 -13.12 -3.03 22.12
N VAL A 180 -12.47 -4.15 21.80
CA VAL A 180 -11.95 -5.08 22.82
C VAL A 180 -10.85 -4.42 23.65
N ALA A 181 -9.94 -3.70 23.02
CA ALA A 181 -8.87 -3.00 23.74
C ALA A 181 -9.40 -1.89 24.65
N GLU A 182 -10.40 -1.13 24.19
CA GLU A 182 -11.11 -0.13 25.00
C GLU A 182 -11.83 -0.78 26.19
N ALA A 183 -12.53 -1.90 25.98
CA ALA A 183 -13.18 -2.65 27.05
C ALA A 183 -12.17 -3.17 28.10
N TYR A 184 -11.02 -3.66 27.65
CA TYR A 184 -9.94 -4.11 28.53
C TYR A 184 -9.38 -2.96 29.38
N LEU A 185 -9.18 -1.78 28.79
CA LEU A 185 -8.72 -0.59 29.51
C LEU A 185 -9.78 -0.08 30.49
N GLU A 186 -11.06 -0.12 30.12
CA GLU A 186 -12.15 0.29 31.00
C GLU A 186 -12.30 -0.65 32.20
N GLU A 187 -12.15 -1.95 32.01
CA GLU A 187 -12.09 -2.92 33.12
C GLU A 187 -10.93 -2.58 34.08
N HIS A 188 -9.74 -2.30 33.55
CA HIS A 188 -8.58 -1.92 34.37
C HIS A 188 -8.81 -0.62 35.15
N LYS A 189 -9.50 0.36 34.54
CA LYS A 189 -9.90 1.61 35.20
C LYS A 189 -10.89 1.35 36.34
N MET A 190 -11.86 0.44 36.15
CA MET A 190 -12.80 0.07 37.22
C MET A 190 -12.09 -0.64 38.37
N VAL A 191 -11.17 -1.56 38.07
CA VAL A 191 -10.39 -2.26 39.08
C VAL A 191 -9.53 -1.28 39.88
N ILE A 192 -8.74 -0.40 39.24
CA ILE A 192 -7.89 0.55 39.98
C ILE A 192 -8.73 1.54 40.81
N ARG A 193 -9.92 1.90 40.34
CA ARG A 193 -10.88 2.73 41.09
C ARG A 193 -11.38 2.01 42.34
N ALA A 194 -11.68 0.72 42.27
CA ALA A 194 -12.07 -0.06 43.44
C ALA A 194 -10.92 -0.17 44.45
N GLU A 195 -9.70 -0.45 43.96
CA GLU A 195 -8.51 -0.61 44.80
C GLU A 195 -8.12 0.68 45.54
N ILE A 196 -8.16 1.84 44.86
CA ILE A 196 -7.81 3.12 45.50
C ILE A 196 -8.82 3.52 46.58
N LEU A 197 -10.11 3.24 46.37
CA LEU A 197 -11.14 3.49 47.38
C LEU A 197 -10.99 2.57 48.59
N ALA A 198 -10.71 1.28 48.35
CA ALA A 198 -10.45 0.33 49.42
C ALA A 198 -9.20 0.73 50.23
N MET A 199 -8.09 1.06 49.53
CA MET A 199 -6.86 1.52 50.17
C MET A 199 -7.07 2.84 50.93
N ALA A 200 -7.82 3.79 50.37
CA ALA A 200 -8.14 5.05 51.05
C ALA A 200 -8.89 4.82 52.36
N ASN A 201 -9.85 3.89 52.38
CA ASN A 201 -10.57 3.51 53.60
C ASN A 201 -9.62 2.91 54.66
N ASP A 202 -8.74 2.01 54.24
CA ASP A 202 -7.77 1.37 55.14
C ASP A 202 -6.78 2.39 55.71
N LEU A 203 -6.26 3.32 54.87
CA LEU A 203 -5.37 4.39 55.31
C LEU A 203 -6.07 5.40 56.21
N ASN A 204 -7.34 5.72 55.95
CA ASN A 204 -8.16 6.54 56.83
C ASN A 204 -8.29 5.91 58.23
N ARG A 205 -8.42 4.57 58.33
CA ARG A 205 -8.44 3.87 59.62
C ARG A 205 -7.07 3.88 60.31
N ALA A 206 -5.99 3.84 59.52
CA ALA A 206 -4.61 3.88 60.01
C ALA A 206 -4.09 5.30 60.33
N LEU A 207 -4.89 6.35 60.15
CA LEU A 207 -4.50 7.74 60.41
C LEU A 207 -3.84 7.97 61.79
N PRO A 208 -4.29 7.38 62.91
CA PRO A 208 -3.62 7.60 64.20
C PRO A 208 -2.13 7.23 64.18
N LEU A 209 -1.75 6.22 63.40
CA LEU A 209 -0.36 5.79 63.26
C LEU A 209 0.48 6.83 62.52
N TYR A 210 -0.07 7.61 61.59
CA TYR A 210 0.67 8.66 60.91
C TYR A 210 1.25 9.72 61.88
N TYR A 211 0.52 10.03 62.96
CA TYR A 211 0.96 10.99 63.97
C TYR A 211 1.82 10.36 65.08
N GLN A 212 1.67 9.07 65.33
CA GLN A 212 2.42 8.35 66.37
C GLN A 212 3.76 7.83 65.86
N ASP A 213 3.76 7.22 64.67
CA ASP A 213 4.91 6.58 64.04
C ASP A 213 4.77 6.63 62.50
N ARG A 214 5.49 7.59 61.90
CA ARG A 214 5.51 7.78 60.45
C ARG A 214 6.10 6.60 59.69
N GLU A 215 7.04 5.86 60.28
CA GLU A 215 7.67 4.71 59.65
C GLU A 215 6.68 3.54 59.61
N ALA A 216 5.96 3.29 60.71
CA ALA A 216 4.88 2.32 60.74
C ALA A 216 3.77 2.64 59.73
N PHE A 217 3.39 3.92 59.57
CA PHE A 217 2.42 4.32 58.55
C PHE A 217 2.93 4.07 57.12
N ALA A 218 4.19 4.41 56.83
CA ALA A 218 4.81 4.11 55.52
C ALA A 218 4.85 2.60 55.23
N ASN A 219 5.06 1.77 56.25
CA ASN A 219 5.00 0.31 56.12
C ASN A 219 3.59 -0.18 55.78
N ILE A 220 2.53 0.41 56.35
CA ILE A 220 1.14 0.11 55.98
C ILE A 220 0.87 0.51 54.52
N VAL A 221 1.31 1.70 54.10
CA VAL A 221 1.18 2.14 52.70
C VAL A 221 1.86 1.14 51.75
N ASN A 222 3.04 0.64 52.13
CA ASN A 222 3.77 -0.36 51.36
C ASN A 222 3.03 -1.71 51.30
N GLN A 223 2.54 -2.21 52.44
CA GLN A 223 1.77 -3.47 52.49
C GLN A 223 0.49 -3.39 51.66
N GLN A 224 -0.23 -2.28 51.76
CA GLN A 224 -1.45 -2.04 50.97
C GLN A 224 -1.15 -1.98 49.47
N ALA A 225 -0.05 -1.34 49.06
CA ALA A 225 0.38 -1.32 47.66
C ALA A 225 0.70 -2.74 47.13
N GLN A 226 1.42 -3.56 47.91
CA GLN A 226 1.77 -4.93 47.54
C GLN A 226 0.54 -5.85 47.45
N LEU A 227 -0.35 -5.80 48.45
CA LEU A 227 -1.59 -6.60 48.47
C LEU A 227 -2.47 -6.35 47.25
N ARG A 228 -2.41 -5.13 46.70
CA ARG A 228 -3.23 -4.68 45.56
C ARG A 228 -2.50 -4.73 44.23
N SER A 229 -1.28 -5.26 44.20
CA SER A 229 -0.41 -5.29 43.01
C SER A 229 -0.33 -3.92 42.33
N LEU A 230 -0.21 -2.86 43.13
CA LEU A 230 0.04 -1.51 42.67
C LEU A 230 1.54 -1.37 42.42
N ALA A 231 1.90 -0.68 41.34
CA ALA A 231 3.29 -0.40 41.00
C ALA A 231 3.89 0.59 42.01
N ASP A 232 3.18 1.69 42.24
CA ASP A 232 3.53 2.71 43.22
C ASP A 232 2.30 3.18 43.99
N ALA A 233 2.51 3.57 45.25
CA ALA A 233 1.54 4.30 46.04
C ALA A 233 2.22 5.46 46.79
N TYR A 234 1.64 6.64 46.69
CA TYR A 234 2.07 7.85 47.37
C TYR A 234 0.90 8.46 48.13
N VAL A 235 1.16 8.93 49.33
CA VAL A 235 0.27 9.84 50.05
C VAL A 235 0.86 11.23 49.89
N LEU A 236 0.11 12.12 49.26
CA LEU A 236 0.52 13.47 48.91
C LEU A 236 -0.26 14.50 49.74
N SER A 237 0.35 15.61 50.08
CA SER A 237 -0.33 16.82 50.56
C SER A 237 -1.05 17.52 49.38
N GLY A 238 -2.01 18.41 49.64
CA GLY A 238 -2.61 19.24 48.57
C GLY A 238 -1.63 20.21 47.92
N SER A 239 -0.46 20.45 48.52
CA SER A 239 0.68 21.12 47.88
C SER A 239 1.44 20.23 46.89
N GLY A 240 1.18 18.93 46.86
CA GLY A 240 1.91 17.92 46.07
C GLY A 240 3.13 17.32 46.78
N GLU A 241 3.38 17.67 48.04
CA GLU A 241 4.47 17.11 48.84
C GLU A 241 4.20 15.64 49.22
N ILE A 242 5.21 14.77 49.14
CA ILE A 242 5.07 13.36 49.49
C ILE A 242 5.10 13.19 51.02
N LEU A 243 3.97 12.83 51.61
CA LEU A 243 3.80 12.55 53.04
C LEU A 243 4.22 11.11 53.39
N ALA A 244 3.94 10.15 52.49
CA ALA A 244 4.36 8.76 52.60
C ALA A 244 4.44 8.11 51.21
N LYS A 245 5.21 7.03 51.09
CA LYS A 245 5.35 6.28 49.83
C LYS A 245 5.58 4.80 50.08
N SER A 246 5.20 3.97 49.11
CA SER A 246 5.59 2.55 49.09
C SER A 246 7.08 2.38 48.79
N GLN A 247 7.67 1.25 49.16
CA GLN A 247 9.12 1.01 49.01
C GLN A 247 9.53 0.86 47.54
N MET A 248 8.63 0.35 46.70
CA MET A 248 8.90 0.15 45.26
C MET A 248 8.77 1.45 44.43
N SER A 249 8.30 2.52 45.07
CA SER A 249 8.15 3.86 44.49
C SER A 249 9.49 4.52 44.16
N PHE A 250 9.94 4.35 42.92
CA PHE A 250 11.13 4.99 42.39
C PHE A 250 10.88 6.49 42.14
N SER A 251 11.69 7.37 42.75
CA SER A 251 11.54 8.82 42.60
C SER A 251 11.71 9.31 41.15
N ALA A 252 12.47 8.57 40.33
CA ALA A 252 12.67 8.88 38.90
C ALA A 252 11.42 8.68 38.03
N ALA A 253 10.45 7.86 38.49
CA ALA A 253 9.19 7.60 37.80
C ALA A 253 8.01 8.43 38.34
N PHE A 254 8.24 9.21 39.41
CA PHE A 254 7.20 10.04 40.02
C PHE A 254 6.92 11.27 39.15
N SER A 255 5.72 11.29 38.56
CA SER A 255 5.18 12.45 37.89
C SER A 255 4.05 13.02 38.76
N PRO A 256 4.20 14.25 39.29
CA PRO A 256 3.22 14.83 40.20
C PRO A 256 1.87 15.05 39.48
N PRO A 257 0.74 14.83 40.17
CA PRO A 257 -0.57 15.10 39.59
C PRO A 257 -0.72 16.59 39.28
N SER A 258 -1.45 16.92 38.21
CA SER A 258 -1.74 18.31 37.86
C SER A 258 -2.64 18.95 38.92
N ARG A 259 -2.56 20.29 39.07
CA ARG A 259 -3.45 21.03 39.99
C ARG A 259 -4.93 20.81 39.68
N ALA A 260 -5.27 20.65 38.41
CA ALA A 260 -6.63 20.33 37.98
C ALA A 260 -7.08 18.93 38.45
N ALA A 261 -6.18 17.94 38.46
CA ALA A 261 -6.49 16.61 38.97
C ALA A 261 -6.68 16.61 40.49
N LEU A 262 -5.84 17.34 41.24
CA LEU A 262 -6.01 17.51 42.68
C LEU A 262 -7.32 18.22 43.03
N ALA A 263 -7.69 19.27 42.29
CA ALA A 263 -8.97 19.97 42.49
C ALA A 263 -10.18 19.04 42.30
N LYS A 264 -10.18 18.23 41.22
CA LYS A 264 -11.24 17.23 41.00
C LYS A 264 -11.27 16.16 42.09
N ALA A 265 -10.10 15.68 42.53
CA ALA A 265 -10.03 14.72 43.63
C ALA A 265 -10.53 15.31 44.95
N ALA A 266 -10.40 16.63 45.15
CA ALA A 266 -10.89 17.33 46.33
C ALA A 266 -12.42 17.38 46.42
N GLU A 267 -13.12 17.22 45.29
CA GLU A 267 -14.58 17.09 45.21
C GLU A 267 -15.07 15.69 45.65
N GLY A 268 -14.16 14.78 46.02
CA GLY A 268 -14.48 13.42 46.43
C GLY A 268 -14.57 12.43 45.27
N GLU A 269 -14.15 12.83 44.06
CA GLU A 269 -14.12 11.96 42.89
C GLU A 269 -12.79 11.21 42.78
N VAL A 270 -12.85 9.94 42.34
CA VAL A 270 -11.64 9.23 41.91
C VAL A 270 -11.26 9.72 40.52
N VAL A 271 -10.10 10.37 40.43
CA VAL A 271 -9.55 10.91 39.18
C VAL A 271 -8.60 9.89 38.58
N LEU A 272 -8.98 9.37 37.41
CA LEU A 272 -8.15 8.46 36.63
C LEU A 272 -7.28 9.25 35.65
N LEU A 273 -5.98 8.98 35.69
CA LEU A 273 -4.95 9.62 34.89
C LEU A 273 -4.31 8.54 34.02
N ALA A 274 -4.78 8.43 32.78
CA ALA A 274 -4.12 7.62 31.75
C ALA A 274 -3.17 8.52 30.95
N SER A 275 -1.90 8.15 30.87
CA SER A 275 -0.93 8.83 30.01
C SER A 275 -0.75 8.01 28.74
N GLU A 276 -0.79 8.65 27.58
CA GLU A 276 -0.50 7.97 26.31
C GLU A 276 1.00 7.62 26.16
N ARG A 277 1.87 8.27 26.95
CA ARG A 277 3.33 8.10 26.87
C ARG A 277 3.88 7.07 27.83
N ASP A 278 3.20 6.88 28.96
CA ASP A 278 3.66 5.97 30.00
C ASP A 278 2.67 4.82 30.07
N ALA A 279 3.13 3.57 29.89
CA ALA A 279 2.32 2.35 29.95
C ALA A 279 1.82 2.03 31.38
N GLN A 280 1.12 2.99 31.98
CA GLN A 280 0.60 2.93 33.33
C GLN A 280 -0.71 3.72 33.45
N VAL A 281 -1.62 3.18 34.24
CA VAL A 281 -2.83 3.88 34.67
C VAL A 281 -2.59 4.35 36.09
N ARG A 282 -2.84 5.64 36.32
CA ARG A 282 -2.73 6.25 37.65
C ARG A 282 -4.12 6.63 38.15
N ALA A 283 -4.30 6.59 39.45
CA ALA A 283 -5.52 7.02 40.10
C ALA A 283 -5.19 7.94 41.27
N LEU A 284 -6.04 8.95 41.48
CA LEU A 284 -5.91 9.94 42.53
C LEU A 284 -7.24 10.06 43.27
N PHE A 285 -7.18 10.06 44.61
CA PHE A 285 -8.35 10.19 45.46
C PHE A 285 -8.00 10.90 46.77
N LYS A 286 -8.91 11.71 47.31
CA LYS A 286 -8.71 12.43 48.57
C LYS A 286 -8.95 11.51 49.78
N LEU A 287 -8.12 11.63 50.80
CA LEU A 287 -8.29 10.89 52.05
C LEU A 287 -9.16 11.69 53.02
N ASP A 288 -10.40 11.23 53.26
CA ASP A 288 -11.42 11.96 54.02
C ASP A 288 -11.05 12.33 55.46
N ARG A 289 -10.27 11.49 56.17
CA ARG A 289 -9.93 11.74 57.58
C ARG A 289 -8.70 12.63 57.74
N PHE A 290 -7.96 12.86 56.66
CA PHE A 290 -6.80 13.74 56.64
C PHE A 290 -7.25 15.17 56.31
N LEU A 291 -6.53 16.17 56.82
CA LEU A 291 -6.89 17.57 56.58
C LEU A 291 -6.80 17.94 55.09
N ASP A 292 -5.68 17.57 54.44
CA ASP A 292 -5.41 17.83 53.03
C ASP A 292 -4.42 16.79 52.48
N ALA A 293 -4.86 15.54 52.40
CA ALA A 293 -4.05 14.44 51.86
C ALA A 293 -4.77 13.70 50.73
N TYR A 294 -3.99 13.25 49.76
CA TYR A 294 -4.44 12.55 48.57
C TYR A 294 -3.64 11.26 48.41
N LEU A 295 -4.34 10.17 48.14
CA LEU A 295 -3.74 8.92 47.73
C LEU A 295 -3.55 8.95 46.21
N TYR A 296 -2.31 8.73 45.77
CA TYR A 296 -1.93 8.65 44.37
C TYR A 296 -1.27 7.31 44.10
N VAL A 297 -1.90 6.49 43.26
CA VAL A 297 -1.45 5.12 42.96
C VAL A 297 -1.24 4.93 41.47
N SER A 298 -0.33 4.04 41.11
CA SER A 298 -0.07 3.64 39.72
C SER A 298 -0.17 2.12 39.59
N ARG A 299 -0.58 1.66 38.41
CA ARG A 299 -0.46 0.25 38.00
C ARG A 299 0.09 0.19 36.59
N PHE A 300 1.09 -0.64 36.38
CA PHE A 300 1.58 -0.93 35.03
C PHE A 300 0.50 -1.64 34.23
N VAL A 301 0.28 -1.18 33.00
CA VAL A 301 -0.49 -1.90 32.00
C VAL A 301 0.52 -2.41 30.97
N ASP A 302 0.32 -3.61 30.43
CA ASP A 302 1.23 -4.13 29.40
C ASP A 302 1.28 -3.12 28.24
N ALA A 303 2.48 -2.57 28.03
CA ALA A 303 2.73 -1.56 27.00
C ALA A 303 2.32 -2.04 25.62
N ARG A 304 2.35 -3.36 25.37
CA ARG A 304 1.86 -3.96 24.13
C ARG A 304 0.36 -3.76 23.98
N VAL A 305 -0.43 -3.98 25.03
CA VAL A 305 -1.89 -3.81 24.96
C VAL A 305 -2.25 -2.34 24.77
N LEU A 306 -1.58 -1.44 25.49
CA LEU A 306 -1.82 0.01 25.36
C LEU A 306 -1.43 0.50 23.95
N ASN A 307 -0.25 0.11 23.45
CA ASN A 307 0.21 0.48 22.11
C ASN A 307 -0.62 -0.18 21.01
N THR A 308 -1.06 -1.43 21.17
CA THR A 308 -1.94 -2.11 20.21
C THR A 308 -3.31 -1.43 20.15
N ALA A 309 -3.88 -1.02 21.30
CA ALA A 309 -5.11 -0.24 21.34
C ALA A 309 -4.96 1.08 20.55
N MET A 310 -3.86 1.81 20.79
CA MET A 310 -3.56 3.07 20.12
C MET A 310 -3.32 2.91 18.62
N GLN A 311 -2.51 1.91 18.23
CA GLN A 311 -2.23 1.61 16.82
C GLN A 311 -3.49 1.16 16.08
N ALA A 312 -4.32 0.32 16.71
CA ALA A 312 -5.59 -0.09 16.14
C ALA A 312 -6.53 1.11 15.95
N ARG A 313 -6.54 2.07 16.89
CA ARG A 313 -7.34 3.29 16.80
C ARG A 313 -6.90 4.19 15.65
N HIS A 314 -5.60 4.39 15.49
CA HIS A 314 -5.02 5.12 14.36
C HIS A 314 -5.29 4.42 13.02
N ALA A 315 -5.12 3.10 12.96
CA ALA A 315 -5.42 2.33 11.76
C ALA A 315 -6.91 2.39 11.40
N ALA A 316 -7.80 2.35 12.39
CA ALA A 316 -9.24 2.50 12.18
C ALA A 316 -9.61 3.88 11.63
N SER A 317 -9.03 4.96 12.18
CA SER A 317 -9.31 6.32 11.71
C SER A 317 -8.79 6.55 10.29
N ASP A 318 -7.61 6.02 9.97
CA ASP A 318 -7.02 6.15 8.63
C ASP A 318 -7.81 5.35 7.58
N TYR A 319 -8.39 4.20 7.98
CA TYR A 319 -9.24 3.41 7.10
C TYR A 319 -10.63 4.03 6.90
N ALA A 320 -11.20 4.63 7.95
CA ALA A 320 -12.49 5.30 7.89
C ALA A 320 -12.46 6.64 7.13
N ALA A 321 -11.28 7.27 7.02
CA ALA A 321 -11.07 8.53 6.33
C ALA A 321 -10.79 8.39 4.82
N ARG A 322 -10.64 7.16 4.31
CA ARG A 322 -10.44 6.86 2.88
C ARG A 322 -11.74 6.40 2.23
#